data_AF-A0A0K0DP32-F1
#
_entry.id   AF-A0A0K0DP32-F1
#
_cell.length_a   1.000
_cell.length_b   1.000
_cell.length_c   1.000
_cell.angle_alpha   90.00
_cell.angle_beta   90.00
_cell.angle_gamma   90.00
#
_symmetry.space_group_name_H-M   'P 1'
#
loop_
_entity.id
_entity.type
_entity.pdbx_description
1 polymer ?
#
loop_
_entity_poly.entity_id
_entity_poly.type
_entity_poly.pdbx_seq_one_letter_code
_entity_poly.pdbx_strand_id
1 'polypeptide(L)'
;LELLDYNNSTRVRPARVKKVVGRRICVHVKETDFDGEADDEDRQVVNVDSEFWVDQSSFYVFHVGWACYNNYGLGSTKEYRKHAQRIADALSKVSWTKSL
;
A
#
# COMPACT_ATOMS: atom_id res chain seq x y z
N LEU A 1 -2.62 2.79 -3.32
CA LEU A 1 -1.81 1.57 -3.55
C LEU A 1 -1.37 1.05 -2.19
N GLU A 2 -0.86 -0.16 -2.14
CA GLU A 2 -0.22 -0.71 -0.94
C GLU A 2 1.30 -0.70 -1.17
N LEU A 3 2.04 -0.05 -0.28
CA LEU A 3 3.49 0.13 -0.37
C LEU A 3 4.16 -0.72 0.70
N LEU A 4 5.21 -1.45 0.35
CA LEU A 4 6.02 -2.18 1.34
C LEU A 4 6.58 -1.21 2.37
N ASP A 5 6.39 -1.54 3.64
CA ASP A 5 6.97 -0.77 4.72
C ASP A 5 8.49 -0.91 4.69
N TYR A 6 9.17 0.21 4.50
CA TYR A 6 10.62 0.28 4.37
C TYR A 6 11.35 -0.20 5.64
N ASN A 7 10.75 0.05 6.82
CA ASN A 7 11.31 -0.32 8.12
C ASN A 7 10.81 -1.68 8.61
N ASN A 8 9.73 -2.21 8.02
CA ASN A 8 9.18 -3.52 8.37
C ASN A 8 8.71 -4.31 7.14
N SER A 9 9.62 -5.12 6.60
CA SER A 9 9.37 -5.98 5.43
C SER A 9 8.37 -7.13 5.63
N THR A 10 7.63 -7.18 6.75
CA THR A 10 6.54 -8.15 6.98
C THR A 10 5.14 -7.56 6.74
N ARG A 11 5.06 -6.27 6.37
CA ARG A 11 3.79 -5.59 6.11
C ARG A 11 3.89 -4.58 4.97
N VAL A 12 2.74 -4.31 4.35
CA VAL A 12 2.52 -3.14 3.49
C VAL A 12 1.64 -2.12 4.21
N ARG A 13 1.65 -0.88 3.72
CA ARG A 13 0.86 0.24 4.23
C ARG A 13 0.11 0.94 3.11
N PRO A 14 -1.08 1.50 3.38
CA PRO A 14 -1.76 2.39 2.45
C PRO A 14 -0.85 3.56 2.07
N ALA A 15 -0.66 3.78 0.78
CA ALA A 15 0.04 4.93 0.27
C ALA A 15 -0.71 5.57 -0.89
N ARG A 16 -0.55 6.89 -0.99
CA ARG A 16 -1.16 7.72 -2.04
C ARG A 16 -0.07 8.24 -2.96
N VAL A 17 -0.38 8.36 -4.24
CA VAL A 17 0.52 8.96 -5.23
C VAL A 17 0.39 10.48 -5.14
N LYS A 18 1.50 11.18 -4.89
CA LYS A 18 1.56 12.64 -4.83
C LYS A 18 1.95 13.25 -6.19
N LYS A 19 2.88 12.60 -6.90
CA LYS A 19 3.42 13.07 -8.19
C LYS A 19 3.75 11.89 -9.10
N VAL A 20 3.75 12.14 -10.40
CA VAL A 20 4.17 11.17 -11.43
C VAL A 20 5.11 11.88 -12.40
N VAL A 21 6.29 11.30 -12.65
CA VAL A 21 7.29 11.81 -13.60
C VAL A 21 7.82 10.63 -14.41
N GLY A 22 7.42 10.55 -15.68
CA GLY A 22 7.68 9.37 -16.50
C GLY A 22 7.12 8.11 -15.84
N ARG A 23 7.97 7.10 -15.62
CA ARG A 23 7.60 5.87 -14.90
C ARG A 23 7.74 5.97 -13.38
N ARG A 24 8.28 7.07 -12.85
CA ARG A 24 8.50 7.23 -11.40
C ARG A 24 7.28 7.86 -10.75
N ILE A 25 6.86 7.30 -9.63
CA ILE A 25 5.79 7.81 -8.80
C ILE A 25 6.37 8.24 -7.46
N CYS A 26 5.99 9.43 -7.01
CA CYS A 26 6.22 9.87 -5.64
C CYS A 26 5.04 9.41 -4.81
N VAL A 27 5.31 8.61 -3.79
CA VAL A 27 4.29 8.05 -2.91
C VAL A 27 4.51 8.54 -1.49
N HIS A 28 3.41 8.58 -0.71
CA HIS A 28 3.49 8.86 0.71
C HIS A 28 2.50 7.99 1.49
N VAL A 29 2.92 7.57 2.68
CA VAL A 29 2.02 6.98 3.68
C VAL A 29 1.53 8.12 4.57
N LYS A 30 0.22 8.21 4.77
CA LYS A 30 -0.36 9.16 5.72
C LYS A 30 -0.61 8.46 7.04
N GLU A 31 -0.25 9.09 8.14
CA GLU A 31 -0.56 8.61 9.49
C GLU A 31 -2.06 8.35 9.66
N THR A 32 -2.92 9.20 9.09
CA THR A 32 -4.37 9.02 9.15
C THR A 32 -4.89 7.73 8.48
N ASP A 33 -4.09 7.10 7.63
CA ASP A 33 -4.44 5.84 6.96
C ASP A 33 -3.75 4.62 7.62
N PHE A 34 -2.96 4.82 8.69
CA PHE A 34 -2.08 3.83 9.32
C PHE A 34 -2.31 3.74 10.85
N ASP A 35 -2.67 2.57 11.36
CA ASP A 35 -2.93 2.33 12.80
C ASP A 35 -1.65 2.05 13.62
N GLY A 36 -0.53 2.72 13.32
CA GLY A 36 0.73 2.52 14.05
C GLY A 36 1.52 3.80 14.25
N GLU A 37 2.51 3.75 15.14
CA GLU A 37 3.46 4.84 15.29
C GLU A 37 4.39 4.86 14.09
N ALA A 38 4.41 6.00 13.40
CA ALA A 38 5.46 6.29 12.44
C ALA A 38 6.73 6.66 13.20
N ASP A 39 7.85 6.09 12.78
CA ASP A 39 9.15 6.50 13.28
C ASP A 39 9.48 7.90 12.71
N ASP A 40 10.07 8.78 13.52
CA ASP A 40 10.56 10.09 13.07
C ASP A 40 11.67 9.97 12.00
N GLU A 41 12.19 8.76 11.77
CA GLU A 41 13.11 8.43 10.67
C GLU A 41 12.45 7.71 9.47
N ASP A 42 11.13 7.44 9.53
CA ASP A 42 10.39 6.77 8.46
C ASP A 42 10.26 7.64 7.20
N ARG A 43 11.18 7.46 6.27
CA ARG A 43 11.22 8.20 4.99
C ARG A 43 9.93 8.13 4.15
N GLN A 44 9.02 7.19 4.44
CA GLN A 44 7.71 7.07 3.77
C GLN A 44 6.60 7.88 4.46
N VAL A 45 6.80 8.34 5.71
CA VAL A 45 5.83 9.09 6.54
C VAL A 45 6.34 10.50 6.93
N VAL A 46 7.65 10.66 7.13
CA VAL A 46 8.36 11.70 7.91
C VAL A 46 7.98 13.17 7.66
N ASN A 47 7.35 13.52 6.54
CA ASN A 47 6.79 14.86 6.34
C ASN A 47 5.83 14.86 5.14
N VAL A 48 4.84 15.75 5.12
CA VAL A 48 4.06 16.07 3.91
C VAL A 48 4.96 16.49 2.75
N ASP A 49 6.13 17.05 3.05
CA ASP A 49 7.14 17.49 2.07
C ASP A 49 8.15 16.42 1.68
N SER A 50 8.22 15.30 2.42
CA SER A 50 9.11 14.19 2.08
C SER A 50 8.68 13.56 0.75
N GLU A 51 9.66 13.36 -0.13
CA GLU A 51 9.44 12.73 -1.43
C GLU A 51 10.06 11.34 -1.48
N PHE A 52 9.21 10.32 -1.44
CA PHE A 52 9.63 8.93 -1.64
C PHE A 52 9.30 8.49 -3.07
N TRP A 53 10.33 8.45 -3.93
CA TRP A 53 10.18 8.14 -5.36
C TRP A 53 10.52 6.68 -5.69
N VAL A 54 9.55 5.96 -6.24
CA VAL A 54 9.73 4.58 -6.75
C VAL A 54 9.38 4.48 -8.22
N ASP A 55 9.92 3.49 -8.93
CA ASP A 55 9.38 3.13 -10.25
C ASP A 55 8.01 2.47 -10.07
N GLN A 56 7.05 2.77 -10.96
CA GLN A 56 5.70 2.21 -10.90
C GLN A 56 5.65 0.69 -11.00
N SER A 57 6.68 0.04 -11.58
CA SER A 57 6.81 -1.42 -11.65
C SER A 57 7.71 -1.99 -10.55
N SER A 58 8.01 -1.21 -9.51
CA SER A 58 8.81 -1.67 -8.38
C SER A 58 8.09 -2.78 -7.61
N PHE A 59 8.87 -3.76 -7.13
CA PHE A 59 8.39 -4.81 -6.23
C PHE A 59 7.96 -4.28 -4.84
N TYR A 60 8.12 -2.98 -4.57
CA TYR A 60 7.58 -2.33 -3.39
C TYR A 60 6.10 -1.92 -3.55
N VAL A 61 5.56 -1.92 -4.77
CA VAL A 61 4.24 -1.37 -5.08
C VAL A 61 3.25 -2.48 -5.40
N PHE A 62 2.15 -2.49 -4.65
CA PHE A 62 1.06 -3.45 -4.79
C PHE A 62 -0.27 -2.74 -5.02
N HIS A 63 -1.21 -3.41 -5.69
CA HIS A 63 -2.57 -2.89 -5.83
C HIS A 63 -3.30 -2.92 -4.48
N VAL A 64 -4.36 -2.13 -4.34
CA VAL A 64 -5.20 -2.16 -3.13
C VAL A 64 -5.85 -3.54 -2.99
N GLY A 65 -5.88 -4.08 -1.77
CA GLY A 65 -6.40 -5.41 -1.47
C GLY A 65 -5.39 -6.53 -1.69
N TRP A 66 -4.18 -6.25 -2.16
CA TRP A 66 -3.14 -7.27 -2.37
C TRP A 66 -2.78 -7.98 -1.06
N ALA A 67 -2.60 -7.22 0.03
CA ALA A 67 -2.26 -7.82 1.32
C ALA A 67 -3.35 -8.76 1.84
N CYS A 68 -4.62 -8.33 1.78
CA CYS A 68 -5.76 -9.15 2.14
C CYS A 68 -5.86 -10.41 1.27
N TYR A 69 -5.66 -10.27 -0.04
CA TYR A 69 -5.72 -11.39 -0.98
C TYR A 69 -4.63 -12.44 -0.74
N ASN A 70 -3.43 -12.02 -0.35
CA ASN A 70 -2.29 -12.90 -0.13
C ASN A 70 -2.06 -13.28 1.34
N ASN A 71 -2.98 -12.91 2.25
CA ASN A 71 -2.81 -13.09 3.70
C ASN A 71 -1.49 -12.51 4.24
N TYR A 72 -1.13 -11.32 3.76
CA TYR A 72 0.09 -10.59 4.14
C TYR A 72 -0.22 -9.49 5.16
N GLY A 73 0.80 -9.01 5.88
CA GLY A 73 0.65 -7.95 6.86
C GLY A 73 0.14 -6.64 6.23
N LEU A 74 -0.93 -6.07 6.79
CA LEU A 74 -1.49 -4.78 6.39
C LEU A 74 -1.56 -3.83 7.59
N GLY A 75 -0.62 -2.90 7.65
CA GLY A 75 -0.67 -1.79 8.60
C GLY A 75 -1.61 -0.72 8.07
N SER A 76 -2.85 -0.66 8.54
CA SER A 76 -3.86 0.29 8.07
C SER A 76 -4.94 0.52 9.11
N THR A 77 -5.74 1.56 8.93
CA THR A 77 -7.01 1.72 9.66
C THR A 77 -7.97 0.55 9.43
N LYS A 78 -8.91 0.37 10.37
CA LYS A 78 -10.03 -0.59 10.23
C LYS A 78 -10.86 -0.31 8.97
N GLU A 79 -11.13 0.96 8.69
CA GLU A 79 -11.91 1.42 7.54
C GLU A 79 -11.20 1.07 6.23
N TYR A 80 -9.88 1.35 6.13
CA TYR A 80 -9.10 0.96 4.96
C TYR A 80 -9.06 -0.55 4.80
N ARG A 81 -8.84 -1.31 5.89
CA ARG A 81 -8.82 -2.78 5.83
C ARG A 81 -10.13 -3.35 5.31
N LYS A 82 -11.27 -2.81 5.75
CA LYS A 82 -12.60 -3.22 5.24
C LYS A 82 -12.73 -2.93 3.74
N HIS A 83 -12.22 -1.80 3.27
CA HIS A 83 -12.19 -1.48 1.84
C HIS A 83 -11.27 -2.43 1.04
N ALA A 84 -10.05 -2.66 1.52
CA ALA A 84 -9.09 -3.57 0.92
C ALA A 84 -9.62 -5.02 0.84
N GLN A 85 -10.31 -5.49 1.88
CA GLN A 85 -10.94 -6.82 1.89
C GLN A 85 -12.01 -6.95 0.80
N ARG A 86 -12.86 -5.92 0.62
CA ARG A 86 -13.88 -5.94 -0.45
C ARG A 86 -13.25 -6.06 -1.84
N ILE A 87 -12.09 -5.45 -2.06
CA ILE A 87 -11.35 -5.57 -3.33
C ILE A 87 -10.75 -6.97 -3.46
N ALA A 88 -10.14 -7.51 -2.41
CA ALA A 88 -9.62 -8.87 -2.40
C ALA A 88 -10.72 -9.91 -2.72
N ASP A 89 -11.90 -9.77 -2.11
CA ASP A 89 -13.07 -10.62 -2.35
C ASP A 89 -13.61 -10.49 -3.78
N ALA A 90 -13.47 -9.32 -4.41
CA ALA A 90 -13.85 -9.13 -5.81
C ALA A 90 -12.84 -9.80 -6.75
N LEU A 91 -11.54 -9.66 -6.48
CA LEU A 91 -10.47 -10.28 -7.26
C LEU A 91 -10.54 -11.81 -7.20
N SER A 92 -10.87 -12.39 -6.02
CA SER A 92 -11.02 -13.83 -5.89
C SER A 92 -12.14 -14.37 -6.79
N LYS A 93 -13.29 -13.69 -6.87
CA LYS A 93 -14.41 -14.09 -7.76
C LYS A 93 -14.06 -14.07 -9.25
N VAL A 94 -13.19 -13.15 -9.68
CA VAL A 94 -12.71 -13.09 -11.07
C VAL A 94 -11.74 -14.24 -11.39
N SER A 95 -10.98 -14.71 -10.41
CA SER A 95 -10.10 -15.89 -10.56
C SER A 95 -10.90 -17.17 -10.84
N TRP A 96 -12.02 -17.37 -10.15
CA TRP A 96 -12.89 -18.55 -10.34
C TRP A 96 -13.60 -18.59 -11.70
N THR A 97 -13.92 -17.42 -12.27
CA THR A 97 -14.61 -17.33 -13.57
C THR A 97 -13.70 -17.52 -14.77
N LYS A 98 -12.37 -17.44 -14.60
CA LYS A 98 -11.38 -17.74 -15.65
C LYS A 98 -10.94 -19.20 -15.72
N SER A 99 -11.36 -20.02 -14.74
CA SER A 99 -11.00 -21.45 -14.64
C SER A 99 -12.10 -22.38 -15.20
N LEU A 100 -13.02 -21.85 -16.00
CA LEU A 100 -14.09 -22.55 -16.72
C LEU A 100 -14.03 -22.20 -18.21
#